data_AF-T0LB54-F1
#
_entry.id   AF-T0LB54-F1
#
_cell.length_a   1.000
_cell.length_b   1.000
_cell.length_c   1.000
_cell.angle_alpha   90.00
_cell.angle_beta   90.00
_cell.angle_gamma   90.00
#
_symmetry.space_group_name_H-M   'P 1'
#
loop_
_entity.id
_entity.type
_entity.pdbx_description
1 polymer ?
#
loop_
_entity_poly.entity_id
_entity_poly.type
_entity_poly.pdbx_seq_one_letter_code
_entity_poly.pdbx_strand_id
1 'polypeptide(L)'
;MRAFHLTALLPAFLAVEAAVLEAPIPGYQVYVPEWEVQATPDGPTIRLNGTVEEVVDKLHEINPDYEEFLNSTIEQSAALQKRTDFSGTQVFCGNFGAAERDRFFAGIGYLRGIGGRPSNGAGPGNCGRVSCSWRAAIWWCNDARSQKTLSSYSSIADGASRVLEVCRGDPLSGQAFHPTDWNVVLRQDSC
;
A
#
# COMPACT_ATOMS: atom_id res chain seq x y z
N MET A 1 23.91 55.71 -36.69
CA MET A 1 24.24 54.63 -35.73
C MET A 1 22.95 54.21 -35.04
N ARG A 2 22.35 53.07 -35.40
CA ARG A 2 21.18 52.51 -34.73
C ARG A 2 21.61 51.20 -34.07
N ALA A 3 21.64 51.19 -32.74
CA ALA A 3 21.95 49.99 -31.96
C ALA A 3 20.72 49.09 -31.91
N PHE A 4 20.85 47.86 -32.40
CA PHE A 4 19.86 46.81 -32.22
C PHE A 4 20.12 46.15 -30.86
N HIS A 5 19.20 46.33 -29.91
CA HIS A 5 19.19 45.59 -28.66
C HIS A 5 18.54 44.22 -28.90
N LEU A 6 19.34 43.15 -28.92
CA LEU A 6 18.83 41.78 -28.81
C LEU A 6 18.53 41.49 -27.34
N THR A 7 17.25 41.52 -26.97
CA THR A 7 16.76 40.97 -25.72
C THR A 7 16.66 39.45 -25.86
N ALA A 8 17.58 38.73 -25.23
CA ALA A 8 17.49 37.27 -25.10
C ALA A 8 16.38 36.91 -24.10
N LEU A 9 15.30 36.31 -24.59
CA LEU A 9 14.26 35.70 -23.76
C LEU A 9 14.73 34.31 -23.32
N LEU A 10 15.11 34.17 -22.05
CA LEU A 10 15.38 32.88 -21.43
C LEU A 10 14.05 32.13 -21.21
N PRO A 11 13.93 30.86 -21.65
CA PRO A 11 12.73 30.07 -21.37
C PRO A 11 12.66 29.76 -19.87
N ALA A 12 11.54 30.09 -19.24
CA ALA A 12 11.25 29.71 -17.86
C ALA A 12 10.97 28.20 -17.82
N PHE A 13 11.94 27.43 -17.33
CA PHE A 13 11.72 26.03 -16.99
C PHE A 13 10.86 25.97 -15.72
N LEU A 14 9.59 25.57 -15.85
CA LEU A 14 8.78 25.15 -14.71
C LEU A 14 9.37 23.84 -14.18
N ALA A 15 10.07 23.90 -13.05
CA ALA A 15 10.49 22.71 -12.34
C ALA A 15 9.23 22.01 -11.80
N VAL A 16 8.98 20.77 -12.26
CA VAL A 16 7.97 19.90 -11.65
C VAL A 16 8.57 19.39 -10.34
N GLU A 17 8.16 19.96 -9.20
CA GLU A 17 8.48 19.38 -7.89
C GLU A 17 7.72 18.05 -7.77
N ALA A 18 8.46 16.95 -7.74
CA ALA A 18 7.90 15.67 -7.35
C ALA A 18 7.48 15.75 -5.87
N ALA A 19 6.20 15.56 -5.59
CA ALA A 19 5.71 15.51 -4.22
C ALA A 19 6.42 14.38 -3.46
N VAL A 20 7.06 14.70 -2.34
CA VAL A 20 7.68 13.70 -1.46
C VAL A 20 6.56 12.90 -0.80
N LEU A 21 6.61 11.58 -0.90
CA LEU A 21 5.67 10.69 -0.23
C LEU A 21 5.89 10.78 1.30
N GLU A 22 4.87 11.23 2.02
CA GLU A 22 4.88 11.35 3.48
C GLU A 22 4.23 10.14 4.15
N ALA A 23 4.76 9.75 5.31
CA ALA A 23 4.19 8.68 6.13
C ALA A 23 2.79 9.07 6.65
N PRO A 24 1.93 8.10 6.96
CA PRO A 24 0.58 8.37 7.47
C PRO A 24 0.61 9.03 8.85
N ILE A 25 1.69 8.86 9.62
CA ILE A 25 1.85 9.34 10.99
C ILE A 25 3.04 10.31 11.03
N PRO A 26 2.88 11.55 11.55
CA PRO A 26 3.97 12.50 11.64
C PRO A 26 5.20 11.93 12.39
N GLY A 27 6.39 12.13 11.82
CA GLY A 27 7.65 11.64 12.36
C GLY A 27 7.99 10.19 12.00
N TYR A 28 7.10 9.47 11.33
CA TYR A 28 7.39 8.14 10.81
C TYR A 28 8.17 8.23 9.50
N GLN A 29 8.98 7.20 9.24
CA GLN A 29 9.70 7.01 7.99
C GLN A 29 8.82 6.33 6.95
N VAL A 30 9.16 6.53 5.68
CA VAL A 30 8.55 5.84 4.54
C VAL A 30 9.57 4.92 3.90
N TYR A 31 9.14 3.70 3.57
CA TYR A 31 9.86 2.83 2.66
C TYR A 31 8.94 2.45 1.49
N VAL A 32 9.55 2.10 0.35
CA VAL A 32 8.83 1.58 -0.81
C VAL A 32 8.67 0.06 -0.62
N PRO A 33 7.45 -0.49 -0.61
CA PRO A 33 7.24 -1.93 -0.51
C PRO A 33 7.88 -2.68 -1.69
N GLU A 34 8.58 -3.78 -1.37
CA GLU A 34 9.12 -4.75 -2.33
C GLU A 34 8.27 -6.03 -2.30
N TRP A 35 8.02 -6.59 -3.48
CA TRP A 35 7.09 -7.70 -3.70
C TRP A 35 7.82 -8.85 -4.40
N GLU A 36 7.84 -10.01 -3.76
CA GLU A 36 8.29 -11.27 -4.38
C GLU A 36 7.08 -12.00 -4.95
N VAL A 37 6.91 -11.92 -6.26
CA VAL A 37 5.70 -12.37 -6.99
C VAL A 37 6.05 -13.21 -8.21
N GLN A 38 5.07 -13.93 -8.75
CA GLN A 38 5.19 -14.65 -10.03
C GLN A 38 4.18 -14.05 -11.01
N ALA A 39 4.56 -13.91 -12.28
CA ALA A 39 3.65 -13.41 -13.33
C ALA A 39 2.82 -14.54 -13.98
N THR A 40 3.29 -15.79 -13.90
CA THR A 40 2.62 -16.98 -14.43
C THR A 40 2.64 -18.10 -13.40
N PRO A 41 1.72 -19.08 -13.48
CA PRO A 41 1.81 -20.31 -12.69
C PRO A 41 3.20 -20.96 -12.85
N ASP A 42 3.80 -21.36 -11.73
CA ASP A 42 5.12 -21.99 -11.65
C ASP A 42 6.29 -21.20 -12.28
N GLY A 43 6.08 -19.91 -12.57
CA GLY A 43 7.09 -19.03 -13.14
C GLY A 43 8.21 -18.67 -12.15
N PRO A 44 9.28 -17.99 -12.61
CA PRO A 44 10.29 -17.46 -11.71
C PRO A 44 9.69 -16.40 -10.78
N THR A 45 10.14 -16.37 -9.53
CA THR A 45 9.87 -15.26 -8.63
C THR A 45 10.61 -14.02 -9.13
N ILE A 46 9.90 -12.92 -9.30
CA ILE A 46 10.44 -11.60 -9.64
C ILE A 46 10.23 -10.63 -8.47
N ARG A 47 11.05 -9.57 -8.44
CA ARG A 47 10.96 -8.50 -7.45
C ARG A 47 10.42 -7.23 -8.10
N LEU A 48 9.30 -6.76 -7.59
CA LEU A 48 8.67 -5.50 -8.01
C LEU A 48 8.58 -4.55 -6.82
N ASN A 49 8.58 -3.26 -7.08
CA ASN A 49 8.48 -2.20 -6.06
C ASN A 49 7.27 -1.31 -6.37
N GLY A 50 6.60 -0.85 -5.31
CA GLY A 50 5.47 0.07 -5.42
C GLY A 50 4.28 -0.32 -4.53
N THR A 51 3.13 0.25 -4.84
CA THR A 51 1.83 -0.22 -4.32
C THR A 51 1.40 -1.51 -5.01
N VAL A 52 0.41 -2.21 -4.46
CA VAL A 52 -0.14 -3.41 -5.09
C VAL A 52 -0.73 -3.13 -6.46
N GLU A 53 -1.32 -1.96 -6.69
CA GLU A 53 -1.83 -1.55 -8.00
C GLU A 53 -0.69 -1.43 -9.02
N GLU A 54 0.39 -0.72 -8.69
CA GLU A 54 1.56 -0.58 -9.57
C GLU A 54 2.24 -1.93 -9.87
N VAL A 55 2.18 -2.86 -8.91
CA VAL A 55 2.71 -4.22 -9.07
C VAL A 55 1.82 -5.04 -9.98
N VAL A 56 0.50 -5.01 -9.79
CA VAL A 56 -0.47 -5.72 -10.64
C VAL A 56 -0.41 -5.18 -12.08
N ASP A 57 -0.29 -3.87 -12.28
CA ASP A 57 -0.12 -3.26 -13.60
C ASP A 57 1.12 -3.80 -14.32
N LYS A 58 2.27 -3.87 -13.63
CA LYS A 58 3.50 -4.47 -14.19
C LYS A 58 3.36 -5.96 -14.48
N LEU A 59 2.58 -6.68 -13.68
CA LEU A 59 2.34 -8.11 -13.92
C LEU A 59 1.45 -8.33 -15.14
N HIS A 60 0.50 -7.43 -15.40
CA HIS A 60 -0.29 -7.40 -16.64
C HIS A 60 0.54 -7.11 -17.88
N GLU A 61 1.54 -6.23 -17.79
CA GLU A 61 2.48 -5.99 -18.88
C GLU A 61 3.29 -7.25 -19.23
N ILE A 62 3.61 -8.08 -18.23
CA ILE A 62 4.38 -9.33 -18.40
C ILE A 62 3.47 -10.48 -18.86
N ASN A 63 2.27 -10.58 -18.30
CA ASN A 63 1.27 -11.60 -18.60
C ASN A 63 -0.12 -10.96 -18.74
N PRO A 64 -0.61 -10.72 -19.97
CA PRO A 64 -1.93 -10.14 -20.20
C PRO A 64 -3.11 -10.92 -19.59
N ASP A 65 -2.92 -12.21 -19.30
CA ASP A 65 -3.93 -13.08 -18.68
C ASP A 65 -3.75 -13.19 -17.14
N TYR A 66 -3.02 -12.26 -16.51
CA TYR A 66 -2.69 -12.31 -15.08
C TYR A 66 -3.94 -12.31 -14.17
N GLU A 67 -5.06 -11.75 -14.60
CA GLU A 67 -6.32 -11.80 -13.83
C GLU A 67 -6.81 -13.24 -13.58
N GLU A 68 -6.65 -14.15 -14.55
CA GLU A 68 -7.03 -15.56 -14.37
C GLU A 68 -6.17 -16.22 -13.28
N PHE A 69 -4.88 -15.91 -13.28
CA PHE A 69 -3.96 -16.40 -12.27
C PHE A 69 -4.25 -15.81 -10.87
N LEU A 70 -4.52 -14.51 -10.78
CA LEU A 70 -4.94 -13.86 -9.53
C LEU A 70 -6.18 -14.53 -8.94
N ASN A 71 -7.21 -14.74 -9.75
CA ASN A 71 -8.45 -15.37 -9.30
C ASN A 71 -8.21 -16.79 -8.76
N SER A 72 -7.43 -17.60 -9.48
CA SER A 72 -7.08 -18.95 -9.00
C SER A 72 -6.27 -18.95 -7.69
N THR A 73 -5.43 -17.92 -7.49
CA THR A 73 -4.64 -17.76 -6.26
C THR A 73 -5.51 -17.33 -5.09
N ILE A 74 -6.48 -16.44 -5.31
CA ILE A 74 -7.48 -16.02 -4.31
C ILE A 74 -8.29 -17.22 -3.82
N GLU A 75 -8.77 -18.07 -4.73
CA GLU A 75 -9.56 -19.26 -4.37
C GLU A 75 -8.75 -20.23 -3.49
N GLN A 76 -7.49 -20.47 -3.84
CA GLN A 76 -6.60 -21.33 -3.07
C GLN A 76 -6.22 -20.70 -1.71
N SER A 77 -5.94 -19.39 -1.68
CA SER A 77 -5.54 -18.69 -0.45
C SER A 77 -6.70 -18.62 0.55
N ALA A 78 -7.93 -18.39 0.09
CA ALA A 78 -9.14 -18.40 0.92
C ALA A 78 -9.38 -19.76 1.59
N ALA A 79 -8.97 -20.86 0.96
CA ALA A 79 -9.10 -22.21 1.50
C ALA A 79 -8.01 -22.57 2.53
N LEU A 80 -6.84 -21.90 2.50
CA LEU A 80 -5.64 -22.36 3.22
C LEU A 80 -5.06 -21.37 4.24
N GLN A 81 -5.29 -20.05 4.09
CA GLN A 81 -4.65 -19.07 4.97
C GLN A 81 -5.38 -18.91 6.30
N LYS A 82 -4.64 -19.13 7.40
CA LYS A 82 -5.04 -18.70 8.73
C LYS A 82 -5.10 -17.17 8.76
N ARG A 83 -6.26 -16.61 9.09
CA ARG A 83 -6.44 -15.16 9.28
C ARG A 83 -5.54 -14.65 10.39
N THR A 84 -4.98 -13.47 10.18
CA THR A 84 -4.20 -12.76 11.20
C THR A 84 -5.15 -12.24 12.27
N ASP A 85 -4.85 -12.56 13.52
CA ASP A 85 -5.77 -12.30 14.63
C ASP A 85 -5.63 -10.86 15.13
N PHE A 86 -6.66 -10.05 14.85
CA PHE A 86 -6.82 -8.70 15.39
C PHE A 86 -7.87 -8.64 16.52
N SER A 87 -8.27 -9.77 17.10
CA SER A 87 -9.19 -9.77 18.24
C SER A 87 -8.56 -9.07 19.45
N GLY A 88 -9.37 -8.31 20.19
CA GLY A 88 -8.91 -7.55 21.35
C GLY A 88 -7.95 -6.39 21.04
N THR A 89 -7.68 -6.11 19.76
CA THR A 89 -6.79 -5.01 19.35
C THR A 89 -7.43 -3.65 19.48
N GLN A 90 -6.60 -2.63 19.70
CA GLN A 90 -7.02 -1.25 19.67
C GLN A 90 -7.24 -0.80 18.22
N VAL A 91 -8.41 -0.21 17.96
CA VAL A 91 -8.74 0.43 16.69
C VAL A 91 -9.13 1.87 16.95
N PHE A 92 -8.53 2.80 16.22
CA PHE A 92 -8.91 4.21 16.21
C PHE A 92 -9.64 4.54 14.91
N CYS A 93 -10.67 5.37 14.99
CA CYS A 93 -11.47 5.79 13.84
C CYS A 93 -11.39 7.31 13.68
N GLY A 94 -11.40 7.80 12.44
CA GLY A 94 -11.46 9.23 12.15
C GLY A 94 -10.23 10.03 12.56
N ASN A 95 -9.08 9.38 12.77
CA ASN A 95 -7.81 10.01 13.14
C ASN A 95 -6.96 10.49 11.95
N PHE A 96 -7.46 10.34 10.72
CA PHE A 96 -6.81 10.80 9.48
C PHE A 96 -7.84 11.40 8.52
N GLY A 97 -7.37 11.93 7.38
CA GLY A 97 -8.25 12.23 6.25
C GLY A 97 -8.99 10.96 5.80
N ALA A 98 -10.28 11.08 5.48
CA ALA A 98 -11.15 9.95 5.18
C ALA A 98 -11.32 9.73 3.68
N ALA A 99 -11.43 8.47 3.24
CA ALA A 99 -11.70 8.09 1.86
C ALA A 99 -12.89 7.14 1.75
N GLU A 100 -13.41 6.98 0.53
CA GLU A 100 -14.54 6.10 0.20
C GLU A 100 -14.28 4.66 0.63
N ARG A 101 -15.24 4.05 1.35
CA ARG A 101 -15.10 2.68 1.86
C ARG A 101 -14.78 1.66 0.76
N ASP A 102 -15.43 1.77 -0.39
CA ASP A 102 -15.30 0.81 -1.50
C ASP A 102 -13.88 0.77 -2.08
N ARG A 103 -13.13 1.88 -1.98
CA ARG A 103 -11.73 1.92 -2.45
C ARG A 103 -10.80 1.13 -1.54
N PHE A 104 -11.07 1.12 -0.24
CA PHE A 104 -10.34 0.24 0.68
C PHE A 104 -10.67 -1.24 0.44
N PHE A 105 -11.92 -1.58 0.10
CA PHE A 105 -12.26 -2.96 -0.27
C PHE A 105 -11.52 -3.44 -1.52
N ALA A 106 -11.38 -2.59 -2.55
CA ALA A 106 -10.60 -2.91 -3.75
C ALA A 106 -9.13 -3.20 -3.40
N GLY A 107 -8.48 -2.33 -2.63
CA GLY A 107 -7.10 -2.54 -2.16
C GLY A 107 -6.93 -3.81 -1.31
N ILE A 108 -7.89 -4.09 -0.42
CA ILE A 108 -7.93 -5.35 0.35
C ILE A 108 -8.02 -6.57 -0.56
N GLY A 109 -8.80 -6.49 -1.64
CA GLY A 109 -8.94 -7.55 -2.65
C GLY A 109 -7.59 -7.89 -3.30
N TYR A 110 -6.89 -6.87 -3.81
CA TYR A 110 -5.56 -7.06 -4.38
C TYR A 110 -4.56 -7.66 -3.39
N LEU A 111 -4.52 -7.14 -2.15
CA LEU A 111 -3.62 -7.65 -1.10
C LEU A 111 -3.88 -9.12 -0.72
N ARG A 112 -5.11 -9.62 -0.87
CA ARG A 112 -5.46 -11.02 -0.61
C ARG A 112 -5.11 -11.95 -1.77
N GLY A 113 -5.15 -11.44 -2.99
CA GLY A 113 -4.87 -12.23 -4.19
C GLY A 113 -3.40 -12.32 -4.55
N ILE A 114 -2.62 -11.30 -4.17
CA ILE A 114 -1.20 -11.29 -4.48
C ILE A 114 -0.39 -12.19 -3.55
N GLY A 115 0.53 -12.95 -4.16
CA GLY A 115 1.47 -13.79 -3.44
C GLY A 115 2.57 -12.99 -2.73
N GLY A 116 3.47 -13.73 -2.08
CA GLY A 116 4.67 -13.16 -1.45
C GLY A 116 4.51 -12.81 0.03
N ARG A 117 5.61 -12.37 0.63
CA ARG A 117 5.73 -12.11 2.07
C ARG A 117 6.28 -10.70 2.30
N PRO A 118 5.48 -9.75 2.80
CA PRO A 118 5.96 -8.40 2.99
C PRO A 118 7.00 -8.35 4.11
N SER A 119 8.07 -7.60 3.87
CA SER A 119 9.11 -7.30 4.85
C SER A 119 9.24 -5.79 5.03
N ASN A 120 9.47 -5.37 6.27
CA ASN A 120 9.64 -3.98 6.66
C ASN A 120 10.79 -3.88 7.67
N GLY A 121 11.68 -2.91 7.47
CA GLY A 121 12.81 -2.61 8.35
C GLY A 121 12.37 -2.33 9.80
N ALA A 122 13.34 -2.31 10.71
CA ALA A 122 13.08 -2.01 12.11
C ALA A 122 12.44 -0.62 12.28
N GLY A 123 11.43 -0.55 13.13
CA GLY A 123 10.87 0.69 13.64
C GLY A 123 11.59 1.19 14.90
N PRO A 124 10.93 2.05 15.71
CA PRO A 124 9.53 2.43 15.58
C PRO A 124 9.26 3.32 14.37
N GLY A 125 8.10 3.11 13.75
CA GLY A 125 7.54 3.99 12.77
C GLY A 125 8.15 3.97 11.38
N ASN A 126 8.38 2.78 10.81
CA ASN A 126 8.67 2.65 9.38
C ASN A 126 7.42 2.16 8.62
N CYS A 127 6.91 2.96 7.68
CA CYS A 127 5.65 2.68 6.99
C CYS A 127 5.84 2.47 5.48
N GLY A 128 5.11 1.51 4.92
CA GLY A 128 5.01 1.27 3.49
C GLY A 128 3.59 1.47 3.00
N ARG A 129 3.41 2.26 1.94
CA ARG A 129 2.10 2.42 1.28
C ARG A 129 1.86 1.21 0.39
N VAL A 130 1.10 0.24 0.89
CA VAL A 130 0.92 -1.06 0.22
C VAL A 130 -0.21 -1.05 -0.81
N SER A 131 -1.13 -0.09 -0.73
CA SER A 131 -2.17 0.15 -1.74
C SER A 131 -2.44 1.65 -1.80
N CYS A 132 -2.64 2.19 -2.99
CA CYS A 132 -3.10 3.55 -3.21
C CYS A 132 -3.87 3.62 -4.53
N SER A 133 -5.17 3.88 -4.45
CA SER A 133 -5.97 4.21 -5.63
C SER A 133 -7.12 5.14 -5.25
N TRP A 134 -7.59 5.97 -6.18
CA TRP A 134 -8.77 6.83 -5.97
C TRP A 134 -8.73 7.65 -4.67
N ARG A 135 -7.54 8.18 -4.33
CA ARG A 135 -7.27 8.94 -3.10
C ARG A 135 -7.44 8.16 -1.80
N ALA A 136 -7.49 6.83 -1.84
CA ALA A 136 -7.56 5.94 -0.69
C ALA A 136 -6.28 5.11 -0.60
N ALA A 137 -5.58 5.20 0.55
CA ALA A 137 -4.35 4.46 0.77
C ALA A 137 -4.46 3.51 1.98
N ILE A 138 -3.86 2.34 1.81
CA ILE A 138 -3.61 1.37 2.88
C ILE A 138 -2.12 1.40 3.19
N TRP A 139 -1.80 1.66 4.43
CA TRP A 139 -0.43 1.70 4.92
C TRP A 139 -0.16 0.58 5.91
N TRP A 140 1.02 -0.02 5.83
CA TRP A 140 1.54 -0.95 6.81
C TRP A 140 2.74 -0.34 7.53
N CYS A 141 2.65 -0.22 8.85
CA CYS A 141 3.69 0.39 9.67
C CYS A 141 4.27 -0.62 10.66
N ASN A 142 5.59 -0.74 10.70
CA ASN A 142 6.31 -1.52 11.70
C ASN A 142 6.72 -0.63 12.86
N ASP A 143 6.18 -0.90 14.06
CA ASP A 143 6.54 -0.20 15.29
C ASP A 143 7.53 -1.02 16.15
N ALA A 144 7.77 -2.28 15.79
CA ALA A 144 8.73 -3.14 16.47
C ALA A 144 10.16 -2.62 16.26
N ARG A 145 11.01 -2.80 17.27
CA ARG A 145 12.45 -2.44 17.20
C ARG A 145 13.28 -3.35 16.29
N SER A 146 12.66 -4.35 15.68
CA SER A 146 13.29 -5.31 14.78
C SER A 146 12.59 -5.34 13.44
N GLN A 147 13.30 -5.82 12.42
CA GLN A 147 12.72 -6.11 11.12
C GLN A 147 11.52 -7.07 11.29
N LYS A 148 10.47 -6.82 10.50
CA LYS A 148 9.25 -7.62 10.53
C LYS A 148 8.95 -8.16 9.14
N THR A 149 8.73 -9.47 9.07
CA THR A 149 8.25 -10.17 7.88
C THR A 149 6.95 -10.87 8.22
N LEU A 150 5.89 -10.59 7.48
CA LEU A 150 4.59 -11.24 7.69
C LEU A 150 4.52 -12.58 6.93
N SER A 151 3.48 -13.37 7.20
CA SER A 151 3.24 -14.62 6.48
C SER A 151 2.72 -14.39 5.07
N SER A 152 2.01 -13.29 4.83
CA SER A 152 1.46 -12.89 3.53
C SER A 152 0.98 -11.43 3.55
N TYR A 153 0.66 -10.87 2.38
CA TYR A 153 -0.04 -9.60 2.27
C TYR A 153 -1.47 -9.63 2.83
N SER A 154 -2.11 -10.80 2.87
CA SER A 154 -3.40 -11.01 3.53
C SER A 154 -3.38 -10.63 5.01
N SER A 155 -2.24 -10.72 5.69
CA SER A 155 -2.12 -10.23 7.08
C SER A 155 -2.39 -8.73 7.20
N ILE A 156 -1.95 -7.93 6.22
CA ILE A 156 -2.21 -6.50 6.17
C ILE A 156 -3.68 -6.27 5.80
N ALA A 157 -4.20 -7.05 4.85
CA ALA A 157 -5.60 -7.02 4.43
C ALA A 157 -6.57 -7.34 5.59
N ASP A 158 -6.19 -8.23 6.51
CA ASP A 158 -6.95 -8.54 7.72
C ASP A 158 -6.99 -7.35 8.69
N GLY A 159 -5.87 -6.63 8.85
CA GLY A 159 -5.82 -5.40 9.64
C GLY A 159 -6.67 -4.27 9.03
N ALA A 160 -6.61 -4.10 7.72
CA ALA A 160 -7.48 -3.17 6.99
C ALA A 160 -8.97 -3.54 7.15
N SER A 161 -9.30 -4.83 6.99
CA SER A 161 -10.66 -5.35 7.21
C SER A 161 -11.14 -5.08 8.63
N ARG A 162 -10.25 -5.18 9.63
CA ARG A 162 -10.57 -4.87 11.02
C ARG A 162 -10.94 -3.39 11.20
N VAL A 163 -10.22 -2.47 10.56
CA VAL A 163 -10.59 -1.04 10.57
C VAL A 163 -11.97 -0.85 9.95
N LEU A 164 -12.26 -1.45 8.79
CA LEU A 164 -13.57 -1.35 8.13
C LEU A 164 -14.73 -1.94 8.96
N GLU A 165 -14.46 -3.00 9.72
CA GLU A 165 -15.43 -3.64 10.61
C GLU A 165 -15.77 -2.75 11.82
N VAL A 166 -14.78 -2.10 12.42
CA VAL A 166 -14.98 -1.30 13.64
C VAL A 166 -15.42 0.12 13.32
N CYS A 167 -14.80 0.75 12.32
CA CYS A 167 -15.07 2.14 11.94
C CYS A 167 -16.27 2.23 10.99
N ARG A 168 -17.44 2.52 11.56
CA ARG A 168 -18.73 2.66 10.85
C ARG A 168 -18.95 4.11 10.37
N GLY A 169 -18.47 4.45 9.18
CA GLY A 169 -18.70 5.73 8.49
C GLY A 169 -18.30 5.67 7.02
N ASP A 170 -18.84 6.51 6.14
CA ASP A 170 -18.43 6.59 4.73
C ASP A 170 -18.49 8.07 4.27
N PRO A 171 -17.36 8.71 3.92
CA PRO A 171 -15.99 8.18 3.91
C PRO A 171 -15.49 7.81 5.33
N LEU A 172 -14.43 7.01 5.41
CA LEU A 172 -13.77 6.64 6.67
C LEU A 172 -12.26 6.79 6.65
N SER A 173 -11.70 6.86 7.84
CA SER A 173 -10.30 6.59 8.11
C SER A 173 -10.20 5.77 9.40
N GLY A 174 -9.06 5.13 9.61
CA GLY A 174 -8.78 4.51 10.89
C GLY A 174 -7.46 3.76 10.93
N GLN A 175 -7.17 3.18 12.09
CA GLN A 175 -5.93 2.47 12.35
C GLN A 175 -6.18 1.29 13.28
N ALA A 176 -5.71 0.10 12.89
CA ALA A 176 -5.76 -1.10 13.71
C ALA A 176 -4.34 -1.51 14.12
N PHE A 177 -4.11 -1.68 15.42
CA PHE A 177 -2.85 -2.14 15.97
C PHE A 177 -2.84 -3.67 16.06
N HIS A 178 -1.71 -4.31 15.80
CA HIS A 178 -1.53 -5.74 16.02
C HIS A 178 -0.75 -5.98 17.33
N PRO A 179 -1.02 -7.06 18.09
CA PRO A 179 -0.34 -7.34 19.37
C PRO A 179 1.17 -7.61 19.28
N THR A 180 1.75 -7.58 18.08
CA THR A 180 3.18 -7.81 17.84
C THR A 180 3.87 -6.58 17.25
N ASP A 181 3.45 -5.40 17.67
CA ASP A 181 4.08 -4.10 17.40
C ASP A 181 4.15 -3.71 15.91
N TRP A 182 3.00 -3.75 15.24
CA TRP A 182 2.81 -3.16 13.91
C TRP A 182 1.35 -2.77 13.76
N ASN A 183 1.04 -1.95 12.77
CA ASN A 183 -0.32 -1.47 12.56
C ASN A 183 -0.66 -1.26 11.09
N VAL A 184 -1.96 -1.17 10.81
CA VAL A 184 -2.51 -0.86 9.48
C VAL A 184 -3.29 0.43 9.57
N VAL A 185 -3.04 1.37 8.64
CA VAL A 185 -3.74 2.65 8.54
C VAL A 185 -4.52 2.72 7.24
N LEU A 186 -5.81 3.07 7.34
CA LEU A 186 -6.67 3.47 6.24
C LEU A 186 -6.82 4.99 6.27
N ARG A 187 -6.39 5.67 5.21
CA ARG A 187 -6.50 7.13 5.10
C ARG A 187 -6.69 7.58 3.67
N GLN A 188 -7.15 8.81 3.53
CA GLN A 188 -7.03 9.56 2.29
C GLN A 188 -5.57 9.89 2.01
N ASP A 189 -5.17 9.78 0.75
CA ASP A 189 -3.82 10.11 0.28
C ASP A 189 -3.82 10.60 -1.18
N SER A 190 -2.69 11.08 -1.67
CA SER A 190 -2.51 11.34 -3.10
C SER A 190 -2.01 10.07 -3.79
N CYS A 191 -2.89 9.50 -4.62
CA CYS A 191 -2.58 8.51 -5.65
C CYS A 191 -2.73 9.25 -6.99
#